data_AF-A0A5P2G2H1-F1
#
_entry.id   AF-A0A5P2G2H1-F1
#
_cell.length_a   1.000
_cell.length_b   1.000
_cell.length_c   1.000
_cell.angle_alpha   90.00
_cell.angle_beta   90.00
_cell.angle_gamma   90.00
#
_symmetry.space_group_name_H-M   'P 1'
#
loop_
_entity.id
_entity.type
_entity.pdbx_description
1 polymer ?
#
loop_
_entity_poly.entity_id
_entity_poly.type
_entity_poly.pdbx_seq_one_letter_code
_entity_poly.pdbx_strand_id
1 'polypeptide(L)'
;MLNVDLTDELPENLTKIKVEEALTILRTLDKNIDNLLADFSEPYKINLSDFMEENFMFNMPLEKFGYLTGRSIATFNRDFRKTFHTTPQKWLTQKRLELAHYQIAEKHQKPAEVYLESGFENLSHFYFAFKKHFGYAPTEIVT
;
A
#
# COMPACT_ATOMS: atom_id res chain seq x y z
N MET A 1 -17.01 19.15 -5.52
CA MET A 1 -16.58 17.90 -4.88
C MET A 1 -15.92 18.28 -3.57
N LEU A 2 -16.38 17.73 -2.43
CA LEU A 2 -15.72 17.92 -1.14
C LEU A 2 -14.36 17.22 -1.21
N ASN A 3 -13.28 18.01 -1.29
CA ASN A 3 -11.92 17.53 -1.08
C ASN A 3 -11.75 17.35 0.43
N VAL A 4 -12.12 16.16 0.93
CA VAL A 4 -11.79 15.77 2.30
C VAL A 4 -10.37 15.24 2.26
N ASP A 5 -9.44 16.05 2.74
CA ASP A 5 -8.08 15.61 2.98
C ASP A 5 -8.11 14.57 4.10
N LEU A 6 -7.85 13.31 3.77
CA LEU A 6 -7.88 12.17 4.71
C LEU A 6 -6.62 12.11 5.59
N THR A 7 -5.78 13.14 5.56
CA THR A 7 -4.52 13.20 6.31
C THR A 7 -4.64 13.86 7.68
N ASP A 8 -5.75 14.55 7.96
CA ASP A 8 -5.99 15.15 9.27
C ASP A 8 -6.44 14.10 10.30
N GLU A 9 -5.81 14.09 11.48
CA GLU A 9 -6.27 13.28 12.60
C GLU A 9 -7.70 13.68 12.96
N LEU A 10 -8.61 12.70 13.00
CA LEU A 10 -9.99 12.93 13.39
C LEU A 10 -10.04 13.46 14.83
N PRO A 11 -10.84 14.51 15.11
CA PRO A 11 -11.09 14.96 16.48
C PRO A 11 -11.45 13.79 17.38
N GLU A 12 -10.88 13.74 18.58
CA GLU A 12 -11.00 12.57 19.49
C GLU A 12 -12.45 12.15 19.73
N ASN A 13 -13.36 13.12 19.83
CA ASN A 13 -14.80 12.88 19.97
C ASN A 13 -15.40 12.19 18.73
N LEU A 14 -14.97 12.57 17.51
CA LEU A 14 -15.41 11.95 16.27
C LEU A 14 -14.78 10.57 16.08
N THR A 15 -13.51 10.40 16.43
CA THR A 15 -12.82 9.10 16.41
C THR A 15 -13.56 8.09 17.26
N LYS A 16 -13.91 8.44 18.50
CA LYS A 16 -14.67 7.57 19.38
C LYS A 16 -16.01 7.16 18.77
N ILE A 17 -16.76 8.12 18.23
CA ILE A 17 -18.06 7.85 17.59
C ILE A 17 -17.90 6.89 16.41
N LYS A 18 -16.89 7.11 15.56
CA LYS A 18 -16.67 6.27 14.37
C LYS A 18 -16.18 4.87 14.70
N VAL A 19 -15.37 4.73 15.74
CA VAL A 19 -14.98 3.41 16.26
C VAL A 19 -16.19 2.66 16.80
N GLU A 20 -17.03 3.29 17.63
CA GLU A 20 -18.25 2.66 18.16
C GLU A 20 -19.24 2.24 17.06
N GLU A 21 -19.42 3.09 16.05
CA GLU A 21 -20.26 2.81 14.87
C GLU A 21 -19.73 1.59 14.12
N ALA A 22 -18.43 1.57 13.79
CA ALA A 22 -17.80 0.45 13.09
C ALA A 22 -17.88 -0.85 13.89
N LEU A 23 -17.59 -0.81 15.20
CA LEU A 23 -17.71 -1.98 16.08
C LEU A 23 -19.14 -2.51 16.13
N THR A 24 -20.13 -1.63 16.18
CA THR A 24 -21.55 -2.00 16.19
C THR A 24 -21.94 -2.70 14.87
N ILE A 25 -21.52 -2.15 13.73
CA ILE A 25 -21.78 -2.74 12.42
C ILE A 25 -21.13 -4.13 12.35
N LEU A 26 -19.85 -4.23 12.71
CA LEU A 26 -19.09 -5.48 12.67
C LEU A 26 -19.74 -6.57 13.55
N ARG A 27 -20.13 -6.24 14.78
CA ARG A 27 -20.82 -7.17 15.70
C ARG A 27 -22.20 -7.60 15.20
N THR A 28 -22.87 -6.73 14.43
CA THR A 28 -24.16 -7.04 13.80
C THR A 28 -23.98 -8.03 12.65
N LEU A 29 -22.89 -7.88 11.88
CA LEU A 29 -22.59 -8.75 10.75
C LEU A 29 -22.03 -10.11 11.18
N ASP A 30 -21.21 -10.15 12.23
CA ASP A 30 -20.65 -11.38 12.80
C ASP A 30 -20.59 -11.32 14.33
N LYS A 31 -21.36 -12.19 14.99
CA LYS A 31 -21.40 -12.28 16.45
C LYS A 31 -20.11 -12.81 17.08
N ASN A 32 -19.24 -13.43 16.28
CA ASN A 32 -17.95 -13.93 16.73
C ASN A 32 -16.81 -12.93 16.52
N ILE A 33 -17.10 -11.74 15.95
CA ILE A 33 -16.07 -10.75 15.64
C ILE A 33 -15.31 -10.29 16.88
N ASP A 34 -15.95 -10.32 18.06
CA ASP A 34 -15.29 -9.95 19.32
C ASP A 34 -14.10 -10.87 19.63
N ASN A 35 -14.10 -12.12 19.18
CA ASN A 35 -12.94 -13.02 19.33
C ASN A 35 -11.76 -12.56 18.47
N LEU A 36 -12.03 -11.99 17.29
CA LEU A 36 -11.01 -11.43 16.40
C LEU A 36 -10.52 -10.07 16.91
N LEU A 37 -11.43 -9.23 17.42
CA LEU A 37 -11.10 -7.91 17.95
C LEU A 37 -10.38 -7.97 19.30
N ALA A 38 -10.62 -9.02 20.09
CA ALA A 38 -9.95 -9.28 21.36
C ALA A 38 -8.63 -10.05 21.19
N ASP A 39 -8.30 -10.47 19.97
CA ASP A 39 -7.02 -11.12 19.69
C ASP A 39 -5.89 -10.09 19.67
N PHE A 40 -5.44 -9.73 20.86
CA PHE A 40 -4.23 -8.95 21.11
C PHE A 40 -2.98 -9.83 21.22
N SER A 41 -3.06 -11.10 20.80
CA SER A 41 -1.84 -11.89 20.64
C SER A 41 -0.90 -11.14 19.69
N GLU A 42 0.42 -11.22 19.91
CA GLU A 42 1.37 -10.61 18.97
C GLU A 42 0.92 -11.00 17.56
N PRO A 43 0.60 -10.03 16.67
CA PRO A 43 -0.03 -10.31 15.40
C PRO A 43 0.80 -11.40 14.76
N TYR A 44 0.23 -12.62 14.69
CA TYR A 44 0.94 -13.82 14.26
C TYR A 44 1.64 -13.42 12.96
N LYS A 45 2.97 -13.22 13.01
CA LYS A 45 3.69 -12.31 12.10
C LYS A 45 3.09 -12.43 10.71
N ILE A 46 2.30 -11.43 10.31
CA ILE A 46 1.63 -11.47 9.02
C ILE A 46 2.70 -11.80 8.00
N ASN A 47 2.41 -12.77 7.13
CA ASN A 47 3.36 -13.22 6.14
C ASN A 47 3.80 -11.98 5.35
N LEU A 48 5.07 -11.64 5.48
CA LEU A 48 5.62 -10.41 4.92
C LEU A 48 5.47 -10.42 3.40
N SER A 49 5.61 -11.58 2.76
CA SER A 49 5.47 -11.70 1.32
C SER A 49 4.05 -11.37 0.88
N ASP A 50 3.08 -12.10 1.43
CA ASP A 50 1.66 -11.97 1.06
C ASP A 50 1.17 -10.55 1.32
N PHE A 51 1.49 -9.99 2.49
CA PHE A 51 1.14 -8.62 2.83
C PHE A 51 1.71 -7.61 1.83
N MET A 52 2.99 -7.73 1.49
CA MET A 52 3.62 -6.78 0.57
C MET A 52 3.05 -6.90 -0.85
N GLU A 53 2.78 -8.12 -1.32
CA GLU A 53 2.16 -8.37 -2.64
C GLU A 53 0.72 -7.85 -2.73
N GLU A 54 -0.04 -7.87 -1.63
CA GLU A 54 -1.39 -7.30 -1.59
C GLU A 54 -1.39 -5.78 -1.44
N ASN A 55 -0.36 -5.21 -0.82
CA ASN A 55 -0.37 -3.81 -0.36
C ASN A 55 0.65 -2.90 -1.04
N PHE A 56 1.42 -3.36 -2.03
CA PHE A 56 2.49 -2.56 -2.66
C PHE A 56 1.97 -1.26 -3.30
N MET A 57 0.72 -1.22 -3.76
CA MET A 57 0.10 -0.04 -4.39
C MET A 57 -0.17 1.09 -3.38
N PHE A 58 -0.29 0.77 -2.08
CA PHE A 58 -0.57 1.79 -1.09
C PHE A 58 0.65 2.69 -0.89
N ASN A 59 0.44 3.98 -1.12
CA ASN A 59 1.45 4.98 -0.91
C ASN A 59 1.51 5.36 0.58
N MET A 60 2.47 4.78 1.29
CA MET A 60 2.63 4.95 2.73
C MET A 60 4.11 4.76 3.13
N PRO A 61 4.54 5.35 4.27
CA PRO A 61 5.92 5.21 4.75
C PRO A 61 6.28 3.76 5.10
N LEU A 62 7.57 3.39 4.97
CA LEU A 62 8.06 2.05 5.32
C LEU A 62 7.83 1.69 6.79
N GLU A 63 7.82 2.69 7.67
CA GLU A 63 7.51 2.57 9.09
C GLU A 63 6.10 2.01 9.29
N LYS A 64 5.15 2.44 8.46
CA LYS A 64 3.77 1.96 8.52
C LYS A 64 3.64 0.54 7.95
N PHE A 65 4.42 0.16 6.92
CA PHE A 65 4.51 -1.25 6.49
C PHE A 65 5.09 -2.15 7.61
N GLY A 66 6.12 -1.67 8.29
CA GLY A 66 6.66 -2.36 9.48
C GLY A 66 5.60 -2.54 10.55
N TYR A 67 4.94 -1.46 10.95
CA TYR A 67 3.88 -1.48 11.95
C TYR A 67 2.74 -2.47 11.60
N LEU A 68 2.20 -2.39 10.38
CA LEU A 68 1.10 -3.26 9.95
C LEU A 68 1.49 -4.73 9.88
N THR A 69 2.78 -5.03 9.71
CA THR A 69 3.28 -6.42 9.70
C THR A 69 3.79 -6.87 11.08
N GLY A 70 3.57 -6.09 12.14
CA GLY A 70 4.02 -6.41 13.50
C GLY A 70 5.53 -6.31 13.70
N ARG A 71 6.20 -5.44 12.93
CA ARG A 71 7.67 -5.33 12.89
C ARG A 71 8.13 -3.91 13.19
N SER A 72 9.16 -3.77 14.02
CA SER A 72 9.94 -2.53 14.06
C SER A 72 10.59 -2.29 12.69
N ILE A 73 10.90 -1.04 12.34
CA ILE A 73 11.50 -0.71 11.04
C ILE A 73 12.82 -1.46 10.77
N ALA A 74 13.62 -1.70 11.82
CA ALA A 74 14.86 -2.48 11.71
C ALA A 74 14.58 -3.97 11.40
N THR A 75 13.59 -4.56 12.08
CA THR A 75 13.16 -5.94 11.84
C THR A 75 12.52 -6.10 10.46
N PHE A 76 11.67 -5.15 10.05
CA PHE A 76 11.07 -5.11 8.72
C PHE A 76 12.15 -5.12 7.64
N ASN A 77 13.10 -4.19 7.68
CA ASN A 77 14.18 -4.12 6.69
C ASN A 77 15.03 -5.41 6.61
N ARG A 78 15.35 -6.01 7.77
CA ARG A 78 16.11 -7.26 7.83
C ARG A 78 15.33 -8.42 7.24
N ASP A 79 14.09 -8.60 7.66
CA ASP A 79 13.25 -9.71 7.22
C ASP A 79 12.91 -9.55 5.72
N PHE A 80 12.65 -8.33 5.26
CA PHE A 80 12.41 -8.03 3.84
C PHE A 80 13.58 -8.41 2.95
N ARG A 81 14.81 -8.06 3.35
CA ARG A 81 16.02 -8.47 2.60
C ARG A 81 16.21 -9.98 2.56
N LYS A 82 15.82 -10.70 3.61
CA LYS A 82 15.85 -12.17 3.63
C LYS A 82 14.83 -12.78 2.68
N THR A 83 13.62 -12.21 2.60
CA THR A 83 12.52 -12.71 1.78
C THR A 83 12.68 -12.35 0.29
N PHE A 84 13.04 -11.10 -0.02
CA PHE A 84 13.02 -10.57 -1.39
C PHE A 84 14.40 -10.31 -1.98
N HIS A 85 15.49 -10.51 -1.21
CA HIS A 85 16.87 -10.28 -1.65
C HIS A 85 17.15 -8.84 -2.15
N THR A 86 16.37 -7.86 -1.70
CA THR A 86 16.47 -6.45 -2.08
C THR A 86 15.97 -5.52 -0.95
N THR A 87 16.07 -4.20 -1.13
CA THR A 87 15.50 -3.24 -0.18
C THR A 87 14.01 -3.01 -0.44
N PRO A 88 13.20 -2.68 0.60
CA PRO A 88 11.78 -2.40 0.44
C PRO A 88 11.48 -1.30 -0.59
N GLN A 89 12.22 -0.18 -0.58
CA GLN A 89 12.02 0.90 -1.54
C GLN A 89 12.25 0.46 -2.99
N LYS A 90 13.33 -0.31 -3.24
CA LYS A 90 13.65 -0.78 -4.59
C LYS A 90 12.58 -1.77 -5.07
N TRP A 91 12.16 -2.68 -4.19
CA TRP A 91 11.11 -3.66 -4.49
C TRP A 91 9.77 -2.98 -4.81
N LEU A 92 9.33 -2.05 -3.95
CA LEU A 92 8.10 -1.28 -4.17
C LEU A 92 8.15 -0.56 -5.51
N THR A 93 9.23 0.19 -5.77
CA THR A 93 9.38 0.92 -7.03
C THR A 93 9.27 -0.03 -8.23
N GLN A 94 9.94 -1.19 -8.19
CA GLN A 94 9.89 -2.16 -9.26
C GLN A 94 8.48 -2.74 -9.46
N LYS A 95 7.83 -3.24 -8.40
CA LYS A 95 6.47 -3.80 -8.47
C LYS A 95 5.45 -2.80 -8.99
N ARG A 96 5.54 -1.54 -8.56
CA ARG A 96 4.67 -0.46 -9.03
C ARG A 96 4.90 -0.16 -10.51
N LEU A 97 6.15 -0.15 -10.97
CA LEU A 97 6.48 0.02 -12.39
C LEU A 97 6.00 -1.15 -13.25
N GLU A 98 6.13 -2.38 -12.77
CA GLU A 98 5.63 -3.59 -13.44
C GLU A 98 4.10 -3.54 -13.59
N LEU A 99 3.37 -3.14 -12.54
CA LEU A 99 1.92 -2.95 -12.61
C LEU A 99 1.53 -1.84 -13.60
N ALA A 100 2.19 -0.68 -13.51
CA ALA A 100 1.92 0.43 -14.42
C ALA A 100 2.20 0.05 -15.88
N HIS A 101 3.28 -0.69 -16.13
CA HIS A 101 3.60 -1.20 -17.46
C HIS A 101 2.48 -2.11 -17.99
N TYR A 102 2.04 -3.10 -17.19
CA TYR A 102 0.93 -3.98 -17.55
C TYR A 102 -0.36 -3.20 -17.85
N GLN A 103 -0.69 -2.18 -17.04
CA GLN A 103 -1.86 -1.33 -17.26
C GLN A 103 -1.79 -0.53 -18.56
N ILE A 104 -0.61 -0.06 -18.94
CA ILE A 104 -0.43 0.71 -20.17
C ILE A 104 -0.40 -0.21 -21.40
N ALA A 105 0.39 -1.30 -21.33
CA ALA A 105 0.62 -2.20 -22.46
C ALA A 105 -0.58 -3.10 -22.76
N GLU A 106 -1.18 -3.70 -21.73
CA GLU A 106 -2.23 -4.71 -21.89
C GLU A 106 -3.64 -4.14 -21.71
N LYS A 107 -3.79 -3.11 -20.87
CA LYS A 107 -5.11 -2.47 -20.63
C LYS A 107 -5.29 -1.14 -21.38
N HIS A 108 -4.29 -0.70 -22.14
CA HIS A 108 -4.31 0.56 -22.90
C HIS A 108 -4.71 1.80 -22.08
N GLN A 109 -4.39 1.79 -20.77
CA GLN A 109 -4.64 2.94 -19.90
C GLN A 109 -3.60 4.04 -20.15
N LYS A 110 -3.99 5.30 -19.99
CA LYS A 110 -3.06 6.42 -20.20
C LYS A 110 -2.04 6.48 -19.06
N PRO A 111 -0.75 6.75 -19.33
CA PRO A 111 0.27 6.90 -18.29
C PRO A 111 -0.08 7.91 -17.18
N ALA A 112 -0.81 8.98 -17.53
CA ALA A 112 -1.26 10.00 -16.57
C ALA A 112 -2.37 9.52 -15.62
N GLU A 113 -3.06 8.43 -15.94
CA GLU A 113 -4.14 7.85 -15.14
C GLU A 113 -3.61 6.72 -14.24
N VAL A 114 -2.58 5.98 -14.68
CA VAL A 114 -2.07 4.80 -13.96
C VAL A 114 -1.09 5.11 -12.83
N TYR A 115 -0.43 6.27 -12.82
CA TYR A 115 0.67 6.51 -11.88
C TYR A 115 0.20 6.52 -10.41
N LEU A 116 -0.97 7.10 -10.13
CA LEU A 116 -1.56 7.10 -8.78
C LEU A 116 -2.03 5.70 -8.39
N GLU A 117 -2.72 5.00 -9.31
CA GLU A 117 -3.24 3.65 -9.07
C GLU A 117 -2.13 2.64 -8.79
N SER A 118 -1.00 2.79 -9.48
CA SER A 118 0.20 1.99 -9.24
C SER A 118 0.98 2.43 -8.00
N GLY A 119 0.58 3.49 -7.29
CA GLY A 119 1.18 3.89 -6.01
C GLY A 119 2.31 4.91 -6.10
N PHE A 120 2.45 5.64 -7.22
CA PHE A 120 3.34 6.80 -7.29
C PHE A 120 2.61 8.08 -6.87
N GLU A 121 3.26 8.92 -6.07
CA GLU A 121 2.71 10.23 -5.68
C GLU A 121 2.85 11.29 -6.78
N ASN A 122 3.91 11.21 -7.57
CA ASN A 122 4.33 12.27 -8.47
C ASN A 122 4.59 11.73 -9.88
N LEU A 123 3.92 12.34 -10.86
CA LEU A 123 4.02 11.98 -12.26
C LEU A 123 5.46 12.10 -12.80
N SER A 124 6.17 13.19 -12.49
CA SER A 124 7.56 13.39 -12.92
C SER A 124 8.49 12.31 -12.38
N HIS A 125 8.30 11.91 -11.12
CA HIS A 125 9.07 10.81 -10.52
C HIS A 125 8.73 9.47 -11.19
N PHE A 126 7.45 9.22 -11.47
CA PHE A 126 7.00 8.04 -12.21
C PHE A 126 7.67 7.94 -13.59
N TYR A 127 7.59 8.99 -14.42
CA TYR A 127 8.22 8.99 -15.76
C TYR A 127 9.73 8.74 -15.70
N PHE A 128 10.42 9.39 -14.76
CA PHE A 128 11.85 9.19 -14.55
C PHE A 128 12.18 7.75 -14.15
N ALA A 129 11.48 7.20 -13.16
CA ALA A 129 11.69 5.85 -12.67
C ALA A 129 11.36 4.80 -13.74
N PHE A 130 10.28 5.00 -14.49
CA PHE A 130 9.84 4.11 -15.56
C PHE A 130 10.88 4.02 -16.67
N LYS A 131 11.33 5.18 -17.20
CA LYS A 131 12.36 5.22 -18.25
C LYS A 131 13.68 4.60 -17.77
N LYS A 132 14.05 4.84 -16.51
CA LYS A 132 15.25 4.24 -15.92
C LYS A 132 15.16 2.72 -15.80
N HIS A 133 13.97 2.18 -15.55
CA HIS A 133 13.75 0.75 -15.35
C HIS A 133 13.61 -0.02 -16.67
N PHE A 134 12.78 0.46 -17.59
CA PHE A 134 12.47 -0.24 -18.85
C PHE A 134 13.32 0.20 -20.05
N GLY A 135 14.00 1.35 -19.96
CA GLY A 135 14.82 1.91 -21.04
C GLY A 135 14.06 2.83 -22.01
N TYR A 136 12.74 2.89 -21.92
CA TYR A 136 11.86 3.73 -22.74
C TYR A 136 10.77 4.37 -21.87
N ALA A 137 10.17 5.46 -22.36
CA ALA A 137 9.13 6.21 -21.67
C ALA A 137 7.76 5.52 -21.77
N PRO A 138 6.87 5.69 -20.77
CA PRO A 138 5.49 5.19 -20.80
C PRO A 138 4.72 5.55 -22.09
N THR A 139 4.96 6.75 -22.63
CA THR A 139 4.30 7.26 -23.85
C THR A 139 4.67 6.48 -25.11
N GLU A 140 5.79 5.77 -25.12
CA GLU A 140 6.24 4.97 -26.27
C GLU A 140 5.44 3.66 -26.38
N ILE A 141 4.69 3.27 -25.34
CA ILE A 141 3.83 2.08 -25.34
C ILE A 141 2.49 2.34 -26.03
N VAL A 142 1.96 3.56 -25.93
CA VAL A 142 0.59 3.93 -26.35
C VAL A 142 0.53 4.23 -27.87
N THR A 143 1.29 3.49 -28.68
CA THR A 143 1.33 3.68 -30.14
C THR A 143 0.17 2.98 -30.82
#